data_AF-A0A9D7EEA3-F1
#
_entry.id   AF-A0A9D7EEA3-F1
#
_cell.length_a   1.000
_cell.length_b   1.000
_cell.length_c   1.000
_cell.angle_alpha   90.00
_cell.angle_beta   90.00
_cell.angle_gamma   90.00
#
_symmetry.space_group_name_H-M   'P 1'
#
loop_
_entity.id
_entity.type
_entity.pdbx_description
1 polymer ?
#
loop_
_entity_poly.entity_id
_entity_poly.type
_entity_poly.pdbx_seq_one_letter_code
_entity_poly.pdbx_strand_id
1 'polypeptide(L)'
;MLSLHDESYRLFVAVFGDGVGADCVAQQAGELDTTFADQGKLVITTLGPVTDIQVDDLGRIYALSSSNGVWALMRLSSSSGELDTNFADQGILSSTTALIRVLVQSDRRLILLSGQGGAGVIRRFDENGAPDTTYATLGQFVLPPATSIHDGDLLANDELLICGDSATTWSSVYRAFVIRLDMDGIWILDSPMTVG
;
A
#
# COMPACT_ATOMS: atom_id res chain seq x y z
N MET A 1 -25.87 22.24 23.99
CA MET A 1 -24.40 22.19 23.85
C MET A 1 -24.05 20.72 23.66
N LEU A 2 -24.02 20.26 22.41
CA LEU A 2 -23.47 18.97 22.03
C LEU A 2 -22.35 19.29 21.04
N SER A 3 -21.14 18.88 21.39
CA SER A 3 -19.91 19.11 20.63
C SER A 3 -20.04 18.43 19.27
N LEU A 4 -19.98 19.24 18.21
CA LEU A 4 -19.52 18.79 16.90
C LEU A 4 -18.08 18.32 17.13
N HIS A 5 -17.82 17.02 16.97
CA HIS A 5 -16.47 16.56 16.66
C HIS A 5 -16.23 16.93 15.19
N ASP A 6 -15.37 17.93 15.03
CA ASP A 6 -14.71 18.29 13.79
C ASP A 6 -13.78 17.14 13.41
N GLU A 7 -14.26 16.18 12.62
CA GLU A 7 -13.40 15.26 11.91
C GLU A 7 -13.48 15.60 10.42
N SER A 8 -12.55 16.47 10.03
CA SER A 8 -12.25 16.85 8.65
C SER A 8 -11.74 15.64 7.86
N TYR A 9 -12.64 14.72 7.48
CA TYR A 9 -12.29 13.60 6.62
C TYR A 9 -11.96 14.10 5.21
N ARG A 10 -10.72 13.85 4.77
CA ARG A 10 -10.24 14.13 3.41
C ARG A 10 -10.29 12.86 2.56
N LEU A 11 -11.11 12.83 1.51
CA LEU A 11 -11.15 11.70 0.55
C LEU A 11 -10.17 11.94 -0.59
N PHE A 12 -9.20 11.05 -0.78
CA PHE A 12 -8.27 11.09 -1.91
C PHE A 12 -8.76 10.15 -3.02
N VAL A 13 -8.87 10.64 -4.26
CA VAL A 13 -9.32 9.86 -5.42
C VAL A 13 -8.28 9.94 -6.53
N ALA A 14 -7.67 8.80 -6.85
CA ALA A 14 -6.82 8.65 -8.02
C ALA A 14 -7.68 8.42 -9.29
N VAL A 15 -7.61 9.34 -10.25
CA VAL A 15 -8.27 9.26 -11.57
C VAL A 15 -7.23 9.01 -12.65
N PHE A 16 -7.49 8.03 -13.52
CA PHE A 16 -6.62 7.64 -14.62
C PHE A 16 -7.10 8.23 -15.95
N GLY A 17 -6.23 8.98 -16.64
CA GLY A 17 -6.43 9.39 -18.03
C GLY A 17 -5.09 9.47 -18.75
N ASP A 18 -4.99 8.84 -19.92
CA ASP A 18 -3.96 9.08 -20.96
C ASP A 18 -2.48 9.12 -20.52
N GLY A 19 -2.14 8.45 -19.41
CA GLY A 19 -0.76 8.34 -18.90
C GLY A 19 -0.46 9.27 -17.72
N VAL A 20 -1.46 9.96 -17.18
CA VAL A 20 -1.35 10.85 -16.03
C VAL A 20 -2.25 10.33 -14.91
N GLY A 21 -1.67 10.02 -13.76
CA GLY A 21 -2.42 9.84 -12.51
C GLY A 21 -2.78 11.21 -11.96
N ALA A 22 -4.08 11.46 -11.73
CA ALA A 22 -4.55 12.64 -11.02
C ALA A 22 -5.03 12.22 -9.63
N ASP A 23 -4.57 12.88 -8.58
CA ASP A 23 -5.08 12.69 -7.22
C ASP A 23 -5.97 13.88 -6.84
N CYS A 24 -7.13 13.65 -6.24
CA CYS A 24 -8.03 14.71 -5.80
C CYS A 24 -8.55 14.52 -4.39
N VAL A 25 -8.63 15.60 -3.62
CA VAL A 25 -9.01 15.60 -2.19
C VAL A 25 -10.42 16.13 -2.03
N ALA A 26 -11.29 15.55 -1.21
CA ALA A 26 -12.60 16.12 -0.85
C ALA A 26 -12.62 16.59 0.61
N GLN A 27 -13.11 17.80 0.91
CA GLN A 27 -12.97 18.45 2.23
C GLN A 27 -14.19 18.26 3.16
N GLN A 28 -15.35 17.93 2.57
CA GLN A 28 -16.63 17.60 3.22
C GLN A 28 -17.47 16.81 2.20
N ALA A 29 -18.51 16.08 2.62
CA ALA A 29 -19.26 15.14 1.76
C ALA A 29 -19.65 15.74 0.38
N GLY A 30 -18.88 15.40 -0.65
CA GLY A 30 -19.15 15.72 -2.05
C GLY A 30 -18.44 16.94 -2.65
N GLU A 31 -17.70 17.75 -1.88
CA GLU A 31 -16.99 18.93 -2.41
C GLU A 31 -15.47 18.73 -2.48
N LEU A 32 -14.88 19.15 -3.60
CA LEU A 32 -13.44 19.13 -3.84
C LEU A 32 -12.71 20.10 -2.89
N ASP A 33 -11.70 19.62 -2.18
CA ASP A 33 -10.75 20.41 -1.40
C ASP A 33 -9.86 21.22 -2.33
N THR A 34 -10.33 22.41 -2.67
CA THR A 34 -9.59 23.34 -3.54
C THR A 34 -8.29 23.89 -2.92
N THR A 35 -8.00 23.59 -1.65
CA THR A 35 -6.75 24.00 -0.98
C THR A 35 -5.60 23.02 -1.22
N PHE A 36 -5.89 21.83 -1.74
CA PHE A 36 -4.88 20.84 -2.11
C PHE A 36 -4.31 21.11 -3.50
N ALA A 37 -2.97 21.14 -3.61
CA ALA A 37 -2.25 21.23 -4.88
C ALA A 37 -2.82 22.32 -5.83
N ASP A 38 -3.17 21.97 -7.08
CA ASP A 38 -3.81 22.88 -8.03
C ASP A 38 -5.33 22.70 -8.02
N GLN A 39 -6.02 23.53 -7.24
CA GLN A 39 -7.49 23.55 -7.14
C GLN A 39 -8.08 22.17 -6.80
N GLY A 40 -7.44 21.43 -5.89
CA GLY A 40 -7.84 20.11 -5.45
C GLY A 40 -7.36 18.97 -6.35
N LYS A 41 -6.48 19.24 -7.31
CA LYS A 41 -5.91 18.23 -8.20
C LYS A 41 -4.39 18.30 -8.18
N LEU A 42 -3.76 17.16 -7.94
CA LEU A 42 -2.33 16.97 -8.19
C LEU A 42 -2.15 16.17 -9.48
N VAL A 43 -1.26 16.64 -10.35
CA VAL A 43 -0.87 15.97 -11.59
C VAL A 43 0.59 15.50 -11.47
N ILE A 44 0.79 14.18 -11.40
CA ILE A 44 2.12 13.58 -11.31
C ILE A 44 2.60 13.25 -12.72
N THR A 45 3.67 13.90 -13.17
CA THR A 45 4.21 13.75 -14.54
C THR A 45 5.57 13.06 -14.60
N THR A 46 6.23 12.90 -13.45
CA THR A 46 7.60 12.39 -13.35
C THR A 46 7.69 10.87 -13.25
N LEU A 47 6.57 10.20 -12.97
CA LEU A 47 6.48 8.75 -12.80
C LEU A 47 5.30 8.18 -13.60
N GLY A 48 5.19 6.85 -13.62
CA GLY A 48 4.10 6.16 -14.31
C GLY A 48 2.74 6.33 -13.63
N PRO A 49 1.68 5.69 -14.18
CA PRO A 49 0.36 5.70 -13.57
C PRO A 49 0.40 5.24 -12.10
N VAL A 50 -0.33 5.95 -11.25
CA VAL A 50 -0.49 5.63 -9.82
C VAL A 50 -1.44 4.44 -9.68
N THR A 51 -0.94 3.25 -9.36
CA THR A 51 -1.74 2.02 -9.28
C THR A 51 -2.41 1.78 -7.93
N ASP A 52 -1.97 2.46 -6.87
CA ASP A 52 -2.54 2.37 -5.52
C ASP A 52 -2.28 3.66 -4.74
N ILE A 53 -3.16 3.98 -3.80
CA ILE A 53 -3.04 5.18 -2.96
C ILE A 53 -3.49 4.88 -1.52
N GLN A 54 -2.72 5.36 -0.56
CA GLN A 54 -3.06 5.30 0.86
C GLN A 54 -2.76 6.63 1.54
N VAL A 55 -3.40 6.86 2.68
CA VAL A 55 -3.19 8.05 3.51
C VAL A 55 -3.11 7.62 4.97
N ASP A 56 -2.18 8.20 5.71
CA ASP A 56 -2.07 7.94 7.15
C ASP A 56 -2.80 8.97 8.01
N ASP A 57 -2.75 8.76 9.33
CA ASP A 57 -3.38 9.60 10.34
C ASP A 57 -2.78 11.02 10.44
N LEU A 58 -1.59 11.24 9.88
CA LEU A 58 -0.96 12.56 9.73
C LEU A 58 -1.33 13.23 8.39
N GLY A 59 -2.13 12.56 7.56
CA GLY A 59 -2.48 13.02 6.22
C GLY A 59 -1.33 12.91 5.23
N ARG A 60 -0.29 12.11 5.47
CA ARG A 60 0.75 11.87 4.44
C ARG A 60 0.16 10.95 3.38
N ILE A 61 0.33 11.30 2.11
CA ILE A 61 -0.21 10.54 0.99
C ILE A 61 0.88 9.61 0.47
N TYR A 62 0.53 8.36 0.25
CA TYR A 62 1.39 7.32 -0.29
C TYR A 62 0.84 6.89 -1.65
N ALA A 63 1.52 7.29 -2.73
CA ALA A 63 1.09 6.99 -4.09
C ALA A 63 2.03 5.97 -4.73
N LEU A 64 1.54 4.75 -4.95
CA LEU A 64 2.28 3.69 -5.63
C LEU A 64 2.11 3.86 -7.13
N SER A 65 3.20 3.84 -7.88
CA SER A 65 3.20 3.94 -9.34
C SER A 65 4.03 2.84 -9.98
N SER A 66 3.76 2.56 -11.26
CA SER A 66 4.60 1.65 -12.04
C SER A 66 4.82 2.15 -13.46
N SER A 67 6.05 2.03 -13.96
CA SER A 67 6.42 2.39 -15.33
C SER A 67 7.56 1.50 -15.81
N ASN A 68 7.41 0.89 -16.99
CA ASN A 68 8.47 0.12 -17.65
C ASN A 68 9.16 -0.94 -16.75
N GLY A 69 8.40 -1.61 -15.86
CA GLY A 69 8.93 -2.63 -14.95
C GLY A 69 9.68 -2.06 -13.74
N VAL A 70 9.52 -0.77 -13.45
CA VAL A 70 9.97 -0.12 -12.21
C VAL A 70 8.73 0.32 -11.43
N TRP A 71 8.72 0.03 -10.14
CA TRP A 71 7.71 0.48 -9.20
C TRP A 71 8.28 1.53 -8.27
N ALA A 72 7.48 2.52 -7.92
CA ALA A 72 7.87 3.60 -7.04
C ALA A 72 6.73 3.93 -6.09
N LEU A 73 7.00 3.93 -4.78
CA LEU A 73 6.12 4.52 -3.78
C LEU A 73 6.59 5.93 -3.49
N MET A 74 5.75 6.91 -3.80
CA MET A 74 5.97 8.32 -3.46
C MET A 74 5.30 8.63 -2.13
N ARG A 75 5.95 9.45 -1.29
CA ARG A 75 5.27 10.14 -0.20
C ARG A 75 5.08 11.61 -0.52
N LEU A 76 3.84 12.08 -0.43
CA LEU A 76 3.45 13.44 -0.78
C LEU A 76 2.84 14.17 0.42
N SER A 77 3.02 15.48 0.45
CA SER A 77 2.38 16.39 1.40
C SER A 77 0.87 16.48 1.13
N SER A 78 0.03 16.34 2.16
CA SER A 78 -1.43 16.56 2.07
C SER A 78 -1.85 17.99 1.79
N SER A 79 -0.94 18.96 1.85
CA SER A 79 -1.27 20.37 1.61
C SER A 79 -0.85 20.79 0.21
N SER A 80 0.43 20.62 -0.13
CA SER A 80 0.98 21.06 -1.41
C SER A 80 0.97 19.99 -2.51
N GLY A 81 0.85 18.70 -2.16
CA GLY A 81 1.07 17.60 -3.09
C GLY A 81 2.53 17.42 -3.51
N GLU A 82 3.47 18.15 -2.90
CA GLU A 82 4.91 18.00 -3.16
C GLU A 82 5.47 16.73 -2.51
N LEU A 83 6.56 16.21 -3.06
CA LEU A 83 7.30 15.09 -2.47
C LEU A 83 7.84 15.46 -1.07
N ASP A 84 7.61 14.58 -0.10
CA ASP A 84 8.27 14.65 1.20
C ASP A 84 9.70 14.11 1.08
N THR A 85 10.68 15.01 0.98
CA THR A 85 12.08 14.66 0.76
C THR A 85 12.74 13.93 1.94
N ASN A 86 12.06 13.82 3.09
CA ASN A 86 12.54 13.01 4.23
C ASN A 86 12.15 11.53 4.12
N PHE A 87 11.38 11.15 3.11
CA PHE A 87 11.01 9.77 2.84
C PHE A 87 11.98 9.11 1.84
N ALA A 88 12.54 7.96 2.20
CA ALA A 88 13.39 7.13 1.35
C ALA A 88 14.45 7.97 0.59
N ASP A 89 14.51 7.86 -0.74
CA ASP A 89 15.37 8.68 -1.57
C ASP A 89 14.58 9.86 -2.16
N GLN A 90 14.68 11.02 -1.51
CA GLN A 90 14.04 12.28 -1.95
C GLN A 90 12.53 12.17 -2.21
N GLY A 91 11.82 11.44 -1.36
CA GLY A 91 10.38 11.23 -1.45
C GLY A 91 9.97 9.96 -2.19
N ILE A 92 10.93 9.15 -2.67
CA ILE A 92 10.66 8.01 -3.53
C ILE A 92 11.34 6.75 -3.00
N LEU A 93 10.55 5.71 -2.76
CA LEU A 93 11.02 4.34 -2.55
C LEU A 93 10.87 3.57 -3.86
N SER A 94 12.00 3.22 -4.49
CA SER A 94 12.02 2.50 -5.77
C SER A 94 12.17 0.98 -5.59
N SER A 95 11.54 0.20 -6.47
CA SER A 95 11.64 -1.25 -6.52
C SER A 95 11.65 -1.77 -7.96
N THR A 96 12.50 -2.76 -8.23
CA THR A 96 12.50 -3.55 -9.48
C THR A 96 11.65 -4.82 -9.37
N THR A 97 11.12 -5.08 -8.17
CA THR A 97 10.18 -6.17 -7.90
C THR A 97 8.76 -5.60 -7.94
N ALA A 98 7.83 -6.35 -8.53
CA ALA A 98 6.45 -5.91 -8.68
C ALA A 98 5.82 -5.60 -7.32
N LEU A 99 5.34 -4.37 -7.15
CA LEU A 99 4.55 -3.93 -6.01
C LEU A 99 3.08 -3.94 -6.40
N ILE A 100 2.23 -4.47 -5.51
CA ILE A 100 0.81 -4.75 -5.75
C ILE A 100 -0.05 -3.77 -4.95
N ARG A 101 0.29 -3.59 -3.67
CA ARG A 101 -0.39 -2.69 -2.74
C ARG A 101 0.61 -2.06 -1.79
N VAL A 102 0.27 -0.87 -1.32
CA VAL A 102 0.80 -0.27 -0.10
C VAL A 102 -0.30 -0.26 0.95
N LEU A 103 0.03 -0.59 2.19
CA LEU A 103 -0.84 -0.47 3.35
C LEU A 103 -0.06 0.30 4.44
N VAL A 104 -0.75 1.12 5.23
CA VAL A 104 -0.12 1.91 6.31
C VAL A 104 -0.68 1.46 7.65
N GLN A 105 0.16 0.90 8.50
CA GLN A 105 -0.21 0.47 9.84
C GLN A 105 -0.45 1.67 10.76
N SER A 106 -1.15 1.48 11.88
CA SER A 106 -1.46 2.57 12.83
C SER A 106 -0.23 3.21 13.47
N ASP A 107 0.91 2.51 13.51
CA ASP A 107 2.20 3.06 13.93
C ASP A 107 2.96 3.79 12.81
N ARG A 108 2.33 3.90 11.64
CA ARG A 108 2.81 4.52 10.40
C ARG A 108 3.96 3.78 9.71
N ARG A 109 4.21 2.52 10.08
CA ARG A 109 5.00 1.59 9.27
C ARG A 109 4.23 1.22 8.00
N LEU A 110 4.98 0.88 6.96
CA LEU A 110 4.42 0.57 5.65
C LEU A 110 4.54 -0.92 5.39
N ILE A 111 3.45 -1.52 4.92
CA ILE A 111 3.44 -2.87 4.39
C ILE A 111 3.33 -2.79 2.86
N LEU A 112 4.28 -3.41 2.16
CA LEU A 112 4.25 -3.56 0.72
C LEU A 112 3.96 -5.01 0.34
N LEU A 113 2.86 -5.21 -0.37
CA LEU A 113 2.53 -6.47 -1.01
C LEU A 113 3.21 -6.54 -2.37
N SER A 114 3.83 -7.68 -2.68
CA SER A 114 4.67 -7.82 -3.86
C SER A 114 4.74 -9.26 -4.35
N GLY A 115 5.24 -9.45 -5.58
CA GLY A 115 5.57 -10.76 -6.12
C GLY A 115 7.06 -10.89 -6.41
N GLN A 116 7.72 -11.93 -5.91
CA GLN A 116 9.13 -12.21 -6.17
C GLN A 116 9.34 -13.70 -6.45
N GLY A 117 9.96 -14.03 -7.60
CA GLY A 117 10.37 -15.41 -7.90
C GLY A 117 9.24 -16.44 -7.93
N GLY A 118 8.01 -16.02 -8.26
CA GLY A 118 6.83 -16.90 -8.26
C GLY A 118 6.21 -17.14 -6.87
N ALA A 119 6.58 -16.33 -5.87
CA ALA A 119 5.97 -16.30 -4.56
C ALA A 119 5.50 -14.89 -4.21
N GLY A 120 4.41 -14.80 -3.45
CA GLY A 120 3.98 -13.57 -2.79
C GLY A 120 4.93 -13.21 -1.66
N VAL A 121 5.32 -11.94 -1.58
CA VAL A 121 6.19 -11.42 -0.53
C VAL A 121 5.56 -10.18 0.07
N ILE A 122 5.54 -10.14 1.39
CA ILE A 122 5.07 -9.03 2.21
C ILE A 122 6.31 -8.42 2.85
N ARG A 123 6.55 -7.12 2.63
CA ARG A 123 7.70 -6.41 3.19
C ARG A 123 7.24 -5.30 4.11
N ARG A 124 7.90 -5.12 5.25
CA ARG A 124 7.64 -3.99 6.14
C ARG A 124 8.77 -2.97 6.03
N PHE A 125 8.39 -1.70 5.99
CA PHE A 125 9.28 -0.56 6.06
C PHE A 125 8.87 0.31 7.24
N ASP A 126 9.83 1.01 7.81
CA ASP A 126 9.55 2.04 8.79
C ASP A 126 8.86 3.25 8.15
N GLU A 127 8.47 4.21 8.98
CA GLU A 127 7.80 5.40 8.51
C GLU A 127 8.65 6.24 7.55
N ASN A 128 9.97 6.12 7.53
CA ASN A 128 10.86 6.86 6.64
C ASN A 128 11.23 6.07 5.38
N GLY A 129 10.64 4.89 5.18
CA GLY A 129 10.86 4.06 4.00
C GLY A 129 12.12 3.19 4.07
N ALA A 130 12.74 3.04 5.24
CA ALA A 130 13.82 2.08 5.44
C ALA A 130 13.25 0.68 5.80
N PRO A 131 13.86 -0.43 5.36
CA PRO A 131 13.36 -1.77 5.71
C PRO A 131 13.31 -1.99 7.23
N ASP A 132 12.15 -2.42 7.74
CA ASP A 132 12.00 -2.77 9.15
C ASP A 132 12.43 -4.22 9.39
N THR A 133 13.70 -4.40 9.75
CA THR A 133 14.28 -5.73 9.98
C THR A 133 13.65 -6.53 11.14
N THR A 134 12.78 -5.93 11.95
CA THR A 134 12.07 -6.59 13.05
C THR A 134 10.82 -7.34 12.60
N TYR A 135 10.32 -7.07 11.39
CA TYR A 135 9.16 -7.77 10.82
C TYR A 135 9.53 -9.16 10.30
N ALA A 136 8.75 -10.18 10.68
CA ALA A 136 8.91 -11.56 10.27
C ALA A 136 10.39 -12.01 10.22
N THR A 137 10.91 -12.34 9.03
CA THR A 137 12.33 -12.68 8.84
C THR A 137 13.02 -11.58 8.05
N LEU A 138 13.83 -10.76 8.73
CA LEU A 138 14.65 -9.69 8.13
C LEU A 138 13.82 -8.68 7.33
N GLY A 139 12.62 -8.33 7.81
CA GLY A 139 11.76 -7.34 7.18
C GLY A 139 10.82 -7.88 6.11
N GLN A 140 10.76 -9.20 5.94
CA GLN A 140 9.91 -9.83 4.95
C GLN A 140 9.28 -11.13 5.44
N PHE A 141 8.06 -11.34 4.97
CA PHE A 141 7.35 -12.60 5.05
C PHE A 141 7.14 -13.13 3.64
N VAL A 142 7.60 -14.36 3.39
CA VAL A 142 7.57 -14.99 2.06
C VAL A 142 6.58 -16.14 2.12
N LEU A 143 5.57 -16.11 1.26
CA LEU A 143 4.62 -17.21 1.13
C LEU A 143 5.28 -18.42 0.47
N PRO A 144 4.69 -19.63 0.61
CA PRO A 144 5.20 -20.82 -0.07
C PRO A 144 5.37 -20.62 -1.59
N PRO A 145 6.27 -21.35 -2.26
CA PRO A 145 6.42 -21.26 -3.71
C PRO A 145 5.10 -21.50 -4.46
N ALA A 146 4.95 -20.86 -5.62
CA ALA A 146 3.75 -20.92 -6.45
C ALA A 146 2.48 -20.40 -5.75
N THR A 147 2.65 -19.39 -4.90
CA THR A 147 1.56 -18.61 -4.32
C THR A 147 1.65 -17.17 -4.79
N SER A 148 0.54 -16.63 -5.28
CA SER A 148 0.45 -15.24 -5.74
C SER A 148 -0.43 -14.45 -4.79
N ILE A 149 -0.02 -13.24 -4.43
CA ILE A 149 -0.87 -12.26 -3.75
C ILE A 149 -1.60 -11.46 -4.83
N HIS A 150 -2.89 -11.22 -4.64
CA HIS A 150 -3.67 -10.33 -5.51
C HIS A 150 -4.10 -9.07 -4.80
N ASP A 151 -4.42 -9.18 -3.51
CA ASP A 151 -4.88 -8.06 -2.71
C ASP A 151 -4.63 -8.31 -1.22
N GLY A 152 -4.72 -7.25 -0.43
CA GLY A 152 -4.76 -7.34 1.01
C GLY A 152 -5.21 -6.05 1.67
N ASP A 153 -5.59 -6.15 2.92
CA ASP A 153 -6.07 -5.04 3.73
C ASP A 153 -5.59 -5.17 5.17
N LEU A 154 -5.56 -4.04 5.88
CA LEU A 154 -5.32 -3.99 7.31
C LEU A 154 -6.66 -4.06 8.04
N LEU A 155 -6.75 -4.95 9.03
CA LEU A 155 -7.83 -4.95 9.99
C LEU A 155 -7.62 -3.81 11.01
N ALA A 156 -8.67 -3.45 11.74
CA ALA A 156 -8.63 -2.34 12.71
C ALA A 156 -7.58 -2.51 13.84
N ASN A 157 -7.00 -3.70 13.98
CA ASN A 157 -5.94 -4.04 14.93
C ASN A 157 -4.57 -4.26 14.25
N ASP A 158 -4.36 -3.71 13.04
CA ASP A 158 -3.14 -3.84 12.21
C ASP A 158 -2.79 -5.25 11.75
N GLU A 159 -3.67 -6.23 11.96
CA GLU A 159 -3.51 -7.55 11.37
C GLU A 159 -3.77 -7.50 9.87
N LEU A 160 -3.03 -8.32 9.12
CA LEU A 160 -3.11 -8.37 7.66
C LEU A 160 -4.12 -9.42 7.21
N LEU A 161 -5.06 -9.04 6.35
CA LEU A 161 -5.90 -9.97 5.60
C LEU A 161 -5.41 -9.98 4.14
N ILE A 162 -4.87 -11.11 3.68
CA ILE A 162 -4.30 -11.25 2.33
C ILE A 162 -5.11 -12.27 1.54
N CYS A 163 -5.39 -11.96 0.27
CA CYS A 163 -5.97 -12.93 -0.66
C CYS A 163 -5.10 -13.16 -1.89
N GLY A 164 -5.27 -14.33 -2.48
CA GLY A 164 -4.39 -14.80 -3.53
C GLY A 164 -4.81 -16.15 -4.09
N ASP A 165 -3.90 -16.75 -4.85
CA ASP A 165 -4.03 -18.14 -5.30
C ASP A 165 -2.75 -18.93 -5.09
N SER A 166 -2.91 -20.25 -5.02
CA SER A 166 -1.81 -21.20 -4.94
C SER A 166 -1.96 -22.29 -5.98
N ALA A 167 -0.87 -22.68 -6.62
CA ALA A 167 -0.81 -23.85 -7.47
C ALA A 167 -0.01 -24.94 -6.76
N THR A 168 -0.47 -26.19 -6.86
CA THR A 168 0.46 -27.31 -6.61
C THR A 168 1.47 -27.31 -7.74
N THR A 169 2.75 -27.52 -7.42
CA THR A 169 3.72 -27.87 -8.46
C THR A 169 3.11 -28.99 -9.29
N TRP A 170 3.18 -28.90 -10.62
CA TRP A 170 2.64 -29.89 -11.57
C TRP A 170 1.14 -29.82 -11.94
N SER A 171 0.37 -28.81 -11.52
CA SER A 171 -0.99 -28.59 -12.07
C SER A 171 -1.29 -27.13 -12.36
N SER A 172 -2.10 -26.86 -13.40
CA SER A 172 -2.71 -25.54 -13.64
C SER A 172 -3.95 -25.30 -12.77
N VAL A 173 -4.09 -26.06 -11.67
CA VAL A 173 -5.21 -25.91 -10.74
C VAL A 173 -4.81 -24.91 -9.67
N TYR A 174 -5.31 -23.69 -9.83
CA TYR A 174 -5.18 -22.62 -8.86
C TYR A 174 -6.26 -22.75 -7.78
N ARG A 175 -5.85 -22.66 -6.52
CA ARG A 175 -6.74 -22.61 -5.36
C ARG A 175 -6.65 -21.23 -4.74
N ALA A 176 -7.76 -20.50 -4.75
CA ALA A 176 -7.87 -19.24 -4.04
C ALA A 176 -7.63 -19.46 -2.54
N PHE A 177 -6.98 -18.52 -1.89
CA PHE A 177 -6.81 -18.49 -0.45
C PHE A 177 -7.14 -17.10 0.10
N VAL A 178 -7.49 -17.09 1.39
CA VAL A 178 -7.45 -15.91 2.23
C VAL A 178 -6.68 -16.31 3.48
N ILE A 179 -5.69 -15.52 3.87
CA ILE A 179 -4.90 -15.74 5.09
C ILE A 179 -4.94 -14.50 5.97
N ARG A 180 -4.82 -14.72 7.27
CA ARG A 180 -4.68 -13.68 8.27
C ARG A 180 -3.29 -13.78 8.90
N LEU A 181 -2.59 -12.67 8.96
CA LEU A 181 -1.28 -12.53 9.61
C LEU A 181 -1.40 -11.51 10.73
N ASP A 182 -0.59 -11.66 11.77
CA ASP A 182 -0.50 -10.62 12.79
C ASP A 182 0.24 -9.38 12.26
N MET A 183 0.27 -8.31 13.06
CA MET A 183 0.91 -7.05 12.71
C MET A 183 2.42 -7.16 12.44
N ASP A 184 3.07 -8.23 12.91
CA ASP A 184 4.49 -8.53 12.74
C ASP A 184 4.75 -9.60 11.67
N GLY A 185 3.70 -10.00 10.94
CA GLY A 185 3.79 -10.93 9.83
C GLY A 185 3.95 -12.38 10.26
N ILE A 186 3.52 -12.74 11.46
CA ILE A 186 3.51 -14.12 11.95
C ILE A 186 2.13 -14.72 11.71
N TRP A 187 2.10 -16.02 11.39
CA TRP A 187 0.85 -16.76 11.22
C TRP A 187 0.00 -16.70 12.49
N ILE A 188 -1.23 -16.22 12.36
CA ILE A 188 -2.25 -16.42 13.40
C ILE A 188 -2.81 -17.82 13.20
N LEU A 189 -2.50 -18.72 14.13
CA LEU A 189 -2.97 -20.11 14.13
C LEU A 189 -4.45 -20.20 14.47
N ASP A 190 -5.33 -19.81 13.56
CA ASP A 190 -6.73 -20.24 13.56
C ASP A 190 -6.87 -21.42 12.59
N SER A 191 -6.34 -22.57 13.04
CA SER A 191 -6.29 -23.88 12.34
C SER A 191 -5.24 -23.99 11.22
N PRO A 192 -4.37 -25.03 11.22
CA PRO A 192 -3.44 -25.23 10.13
C PRO A 192 -4.25 -25.46 8.85
N MET A 193 -3.91 -24.73 7.79
CA MET A 193 -4.23 -25.11 6.42
C MET A 193 -3.65 -26.51 6.20
N THR A 194 -4.44 -27.56 6.45
CA THR A 194 -4.13 -28.88 5.94
C THR A 194 -4.36 -28.80 4.44
N VAL A 195 -3.28 -28.50 3.72
CA VAL A 195 -3.22 -28.67 2.27
C VAL A 195 -3.29 -30.18 2.03
N GLY A 196 -4.50 -30.66 1.72
CA GLY A 196 -4.76 -32.02 1.23
C GLY A 196 -4.53 -32.15 -0.26
#